data_AF-A0A1F4ZFH7-F1
#
_entry.id   AF-A0A1F4ZFH7-F1
#
_cell.length_a   1.000
_cell.length_b   1.000
_cell.length_c   1.000
_cell.angle_alpha   90.00
_cell.angle_beta   90.00
_cell.angle_gamma   90.00
#
_symmetry.space_group_name_H-M   'P 1'
#
loop_
_entity.id
_entity.type
_entity.pdbx_description
1 polymer ?
#
loop_
_entity_poly.entity_id
_entity_poly.type
_entity_poly.pdbx_seq_one_letter_code
_entity_poly.pdbx_strand_id
1 'polypeptide(L)'
;MLRTYVYLPEELEEKIDRAVAARKTSKAKVIRDAIERGIVETDDIGRKASIDVLFKLTELGKKYRLKGPRDGSGNMDKYLWDKWEI
;
A
#
# COMPACT_ATOMS: atom_id res chain seq x y z
N MET A 1 21.40 12.34 -19.08
CA MET A 1 20.33 12.80 -18.17
C MET A 1 19.24 13.46 -18.99
N LEU A 2 17.98 13.05 -18.79
CA LEU A 2 16.83 13.75 -19.34
C LEU A 2 16.50 14.96 -18.47
N ARG A 3 16.25 16.12 -19.08
CA ARG A 3 15.77 17.30 -18.35
C ARG A 3 14.25 17.21 -18.26
N THR A 4 13.74 17.16 -17.04
CA THR A 4 12.30 17.11 -16.76
C THR A 4 11.94 18.35 -15.98
N TYR A 5 10.91 19.07 -16.42
CA TYR A 5 10.37 20.23 -15.73
C TYR A 5 9.01 19.85 -15.17
N VAL A 6 8.78 20.13 -13.89
CA VAL A 6 7.54 19.82 -13.19
C VAL A 6 7.11 21.09 -12.47
N TYR A 7 5.83 21.42 -12.56
CA TYR A 7 5.25 22.50 -11.80
C TYR A 7 5.04 22.05 -10.34
N LEU A 8 5.55 22.83 -9.39
CA LEU A 8 5.38 22.60 -7.96
C LEU A 8 4.49 23.71 -7.39
N PRO A 9 3.36 23.37 -6.73
CA PRO A 9 2.60 24.33 -5.95
C PRO A 9 3.45 24.94 -4.83
N GLU A 10 3.13 26.17 -4.44
CA GLU A 10 3.88 26.92 -3.42
C GLU A 10 3.94 26.18 -2.08
N GLU A 11 2.84 25.53 -1.67
CA GLU A 11 2.78 24.77 -0.42
C GLU A 11 3.71 23.54 -0.44
N LEU A 12 3.98 22.98 -1.62
CA LEU A 12 4.89 21.86 -1.78
C LEU A 12 6.35 22.33 -1.76
N GLU A 13 6.63 23.49 -2.37
CA GLU A 13 7.94 24.13 -2.35
C GLU A 13 8.38 24.44 -0.90
N GLU A 14 7.48 25.00 -0.08
CA GLU A 14 7.73 25.24 1.34
C GLU A 14 8.02 23.95 2.15
N LYS A 15 7.36 22.85 1.80
CA LYS A 15 7.61 21.55 2.44
C LYS A 15 9.00 21.03 2.07
N ILE A 16 9.39 21.18 0.81
CA ILE A 16 10.71 20.79 0.33
C ILE A 16 11.80 21.62 1.04
N ASP A 17 11.61 22.93 1.18
CA ASP A 17 12.59 23.79 1.85
C ASP A 17 12.75 23.45 3.34
N ARG A 18 11.66 23.15 4.03
CA ARG A 18 11.71 22.62 5.40
C ARG A 18 12.48 21.30 5.48
N ALA A 19 12.26 20.39 4.54
CA ALA A 19 12.98 19.11 4.50
C ALA A 19 14.47 19.27 4.18
N VAL A 20 14.82 20.22 3.30
CA VAL A 20 16.20 20.62 2.99
C VAL A 20 16.90 21.13 4.25
N ALA A 21 16.27 22.03 4.99
CA ALA A 21 16.82 22.58 6.22
C ALA A 21 17.05 21.49 7.28
N ALA A 22 16.08 20.58 7.45
CA ALA A 22 16.17 19.48 8.41
C ALA A 22 17.27 18.46 8.06
N ARG A 23 17.43 18.13 6.77
CA ARG A 23 18.36 17.09 6.31
C ARG A 23 19.75 17.63 5.98
N LYS A 24 19.92 18.94 5.88
CA LYS A 24 21.17 19.61 5.44
C LYS A 24 21.67 19.09 4.09
N THR A 25 20.77 18.84 3.15
CA THR A 25 21.08 18.34 1.80
C THR A 25 20.55 19.29 0.73
N SER A 26 20.91 19.08 -0.54
CA SER A 26 20.40 19.90 -1.64
C SER A 26 18.94 19.60 -1.95
N LYS A 27 18.22 20.62 -2.44
CA LYS A 27 16.83 20.52 -2.91
C LYS A 27 16.64 19.40 -3.93
N ALA A 28 17.56 19.31 -4.89
CA ALA A 28 17.56 18.27 -5.91
C ALA A 28 17.69 16.85 -5.32
N LYS A 29 18.47 16.67 -4.24
CA LYS A 29 18.57 15.38 -3.57
C LYS A 29 17.28 15.03 -2.83
N VAL A 30 16.70 15.99 -2.10
CA VAL A 30 15.41 15.79 -1.42
C VAL A 30 14.31 15.39 -2.40
N ILE A 31 14.21 16.09 -3.54
CA ILE A 31 13.22 15.79 -4.59
C ILE A 31 13.47 14.40 -5.19
N ARG A 32 14.73 14.07 -5.51
CA ARG A 32 15.08 12.76 -6.09
C ARG A 32 14.73 11.62 -5.13
N ASP A 33 15.14 11.72 -3.87
CA ASP A 33 14.87 10.71 -2.86
C ASP A 33 13.36 10.55 -2.64
N ALA A 34 12.59 11.64 -2.68
CA ALA A 34 11.13 11.60 -2.55
C ALA A 34 10.45 10.90 -3.73
N ILE A 35 10.89 11.17 -4.96
CA ILE A 35 10.38 10.50 -6.17
C ILE A 35 10.72 9.01 -6.13
N GLU A 36 11.97 8.66 -5.82
CA GLU A 36 12.42 7.27 -5.78
C GLU A 36 11.65 6.44 -4.75
N ARG A 37 11.48 6.98 -3.54
CA ARG A 37 10.65 6.34 -2.51
C ARG A 37 9.18 6.29 -2.90
N GLY A 38 8.64 7.36 -3.47
CA GLY A 38 7.24 7.42 -3.90
C GLY A 38 6.90 6.38 -4.96
N ILE A 39 7.82 6.12 -5.92
CA ILE A 39 7.65 5.07 -6.92
C ILE A 39 7.61 3.69 -6.24
N VAL A 40 8.59 3.39 -5.39
CA VAL A 40 8.67 2.10 -4.68
C VAL A 40 7.45 1.88 -3.77
N GLU A 41 7.04 2.90 -3.02
CA GLU A 41 5.87 2.82 -2.14
C GLU A 41 4.58 2.64 -2.94
N THR A 42 4.42 3.34 -4.06
CA THR A 42 3.23 3.19 -4.93
C THR A 42 3.16 1.79 -5.53
N ASP A 43 4.28 1.23 -5.95
CA ASP A 43 4.35 -0.15 -6.48
C ASP A 43 4.11 -1.20 -5.37
N ASP A 44 4.53 -0.92 -4.15
CA ASP A 44 4.36 -1.80 -3.00
C ASP A 44 2.97 -1.74 -2.36
N ILE A 45 2.25 -0.62 -2.45
CA ILE A 45 0.92 -0.43 -1.85
C ILE A 45 -0.06 -1.51 -2.36
N GLY A 46 0.04 -1.93 -3.62
CA GLY A 46 -0.79 -3.02 -4.17
C GLY A 46 -0.47 -4.41 -3.61
N ARG A 47 0.81 -4.69 -3.32
CA ARG A 47 1.25 -6.02 -2.81
C ARG A 47 1.16 -6.15 -1.29
N LYS A 48 1.62 -5.13 -0.55
CA LYS A 48 1.69 -5.18 0.92
C LYS A 48 0.31 -5.14 1.56
N ALA A 49 -0.60 -4.29 1.07
CA ALA A 49 -1.96 -4.23 1.60
C ALA A 49 -2.68 -5.58 1.48
N SER A 50 -2.52 -6.26 0.35
CA SER A 50 -3.12 -7.58 0.09
C SER A 50 -2.54 -8.67 1.00
N ILE A 51 -1.21 -8.70 1.16
CA ILE A 51 -0.52 -9.72 1.95
C ILE A 51 -0.75 -9.52 3.46
N ASP A 52 -0.69 -8.28 3.96
CA ASP A 52 -0.92 -7.96 5.37
C ASP A 52 -2.35 -8.31 5.81
N VAL A 53 -3.33 -8.10 4.92
CA VAL A 53 -4.72 -8.50 5.16
C VAL A 53 -4.85 -10.02 5.23
N LEU A 54 -4.18 -10.76 4.35
CA LEU A 54 -4.17 -12.24 4.38
C LEU A 54 -3.52 -12.80 5.66
N PHE A 55 -2.44 -12.17 6.14
CA PHE A 55 -1.82 -12.55 7.41
C PHE A 55 -2.75 -12.30 8.60
N LYS A 56 -3.40 -11.13 8.65
CA LYS A 56 -4.40 -10.81 9.70
C LYS A 56 -5.58 -11.79 9.68
N LEU A 57 -6.09 -12.15 8.50
CA LEU A 57 -7.13 -13.17 8.34
C LEU A 57 -6.68 -14.53 8.86
N THR A 58 -5.43 -14.91 8.58
CA THR A 58 -4.85 -16.17 9.06
C THR A 58 -4.71 -16.19 10.58
N GLU A 59 -4.28 -15.10 11.21
CA GLU A 59 -4.20 -14.98 12.66
C GLU A 59 -5.58 -15.09 13.33
N LEU A 60 -6.60 -14.44 12.74
CA LEU A 60 -7.99 -14.57 13.20
C LEU A 60 -8.48 -16.02 13.06
N GLY A 61 -8.19 -16.67 11.92
CA GLY A 61 -8.51 -18.08 11.71
C GLY A 61 -7.88 -19.00 12.74
N LYS A 62 -6.61 -18.76 13.09
CA LYS A 62 -5.91 -19.49 14.17
C LYS A 62 -6.54 -19.23 15.54
N LYS A 63 -6.82 -17.97 15.88
CA LYS A 63 -7.41 -17.57 17.18
C LYS A 63 -8.77 -18.24 17.41
N TYR A 64 -9.64 -18.26 16.40
CA TYR A 64 -10.98 -18.82 16.49
C TYR A 64 -11.07 -20.28 16.03
N ARG A 65 -9.93 -20.92 15.73
CA ARG A 65 -9.84 -22.30 15.21
C ARG A 65 -10.79 -22.56 14.04
N LEU A 66 -10.94 -21.57 13.16
CA LEU A 66 -11.78 -21.67 11.98
C LEU A 66 -11.21 -22.78 11.09
N LYS A 67 -12.03 -23.78 10.80
CA LYS A 67 -11.75 -24.80 9.80
C LYS A 67 -12.67 -24.55 8.63
N GLY A 68 -12.08 -24.46 7.44
CA GLY A 68 -12.86 -24.37 6.21
C GLY A 68 -13.79 -25.59 6.06
N PRO A 69 -14.89 -25.44 5.32
CA PRO A 69 -15.76 -26.58 4.98
C PRO A 69 -14.94 -27.67 4.30
N ARG A 70 -15.11 -28.93 4.73
CA ARG A 70 -14.41 -30.08 4.12
C ARG A 70 -14.75 -30.29 2.65
N ASP A 71 -15.91 -29.79 2.24
CA ASP A 71 -16.50 -29.85 0.90
C ASP A 71 -16.37 -28.52 0.14
N GLY A 72 -15.45 -27.65 0.59
CA GLY A 72 -15.32 -26.27 0.09
C GLY A 72 -15.18 -26.16 -1.43
N SER A 73 -14.54 -27.13 -2.10
CA SER A 73 -14.40 -27.13 -3.56
C SER A 73 -15.66 -27.55 -4.32
N GLY A 74 -16.50 -28.41 -3.73
CA GLY A 74 -17.73 -28.90 -4.36
C GLY A 74 -18.94 -28.00 -4.13
N ASN A 75 -18.87 -27.14 -3.11
CA ASN A 75 -19.97 -26.30 -2.65
C ASN A 75 -19.61 -24.81 -2.60
N MET A 76 -18.65 -24.36 -3.42
CA MET A 76 -18.22 -22.95 -3.47
C MET A 76 -19.40 -22.00 -3.69
N ASP A 77 -20.25 -22.30 -4.67
CA ASP A 77 -21.40 -21.46 -5.02
C ASP A 77 -22.38 -21.31 -3.85
N LYS A 78 -22.64 -22.41 -3.14
CA LYS A 78 -23.47 -22.40 -1.93
C LYS A 78 -22.89 -21.51 -0.81
N TYR A 79 -21.57 -21.47 -0.67
CA TYR A 79 -20.94 -20.69 0.40
C TYR A 79 -20.72 -19.24 0.03
N LEU A 80 -20.63 -18.92 -1.26
CA LEU A 80 -20.35 -17.55 -1.75
C LEU A 80 -21.62 -16.81 -2.21
N TRP A 81 -22.64 -17.52 -2.67
CA TRP A 81 -23.80 -16.92 -3.37
C TRP A 81 -25.15 -17.14 -2.67
N ASP A 82 -25.38 -18.30 -2.03
CA ASP A 82 -26.72 -18.67 -1.50
C ASP A 82 -27.17 -17.96 -0.22
N LYS A 83 -26.34 -17.10 0.42
CA LYS A 83 -26.67 -16.47 1.73
C LYS A 83 -26.66 -14.94 1.73
N TRP A 84 -27.20 -14.33 0.70
CA TRP A 84 -27.58 -12.91 0.71
C TRP A 84 -29.09 -12.72 0.82
N GLU A 85 -29.73 -13.41 1.78
CA GLU A 85 -31.05 -12.98 2.29
C GLU A 85 -30.80 -12.32 3.64
N ILE A 86 -30.76 -10.97 3.63
CA ILE A 86 -30.80 -10.09 4.81
C ILE A 86 -32.26 -9.76 5.10
#